data_AF-A0A2V9JTH1-F1
#
_entry.id   AF-A0A2V9JTH1-F1
#
_cell.length_a   1.000
_cell.length_b   1.000
_cell.length_c   1.000
_cell.angle_alpha   90.00
_cell.angle_beta   90.00
_cell.angle_gamma   90.00
#
_symmetry.space_group_name_H-M   'P 1'
#
loop_
_entity.id
_entity.type
_entity.pdbx_description
1 polymer ?
#
loop_
_entity_poly.entity_id
_entity_poly.type
_entity_poly.pdbx_seq_one_letter_code
_entity_poly.pdbx_strand_id
1 'polypeptide(L)'
;MFEAHLGLGEILRRKGNDEGALKELLLACQLEPENPRPHYLLSQIYRGLDRKDLARDEMLTFQRLQGRAGPDTTQNRRELVPLE
;
A
#
# COMPACT_ATOMS: atom_id res chain seq x y z
N MET A 1 12.94 -5.05 7.61
CA MET A 1 13.16 -3.83 6.79
C MET A 1 11.92 -3.45 5.99
N PHE A 2 11.18 -4.41 5.41
CA PHE A 2 9.93 -4.17 4.70
C PHE A 2 8.94 -3.28 5.47
N GLU A 3 8.57 -3.67 6.70
CA GLU A 3 7.57 -2.94 7.49
C GLU A 3 7.98 -1.49 7.79
N ALA A 4 9.29 -1.23 7.92
CA ALA A 4 9.81 0.12 8.13
C ALA A 4 9.63 0.99 6.88
N HIS A 5 9.97 0.47 5.70
CA HIS A 5 9.75 1.15 4.42
C HIS A 5 8.26 1.35 4.13
N LEU A 6 7.43 0.34 4.40
CA LEU A 6 5.98 0.42 4.24
C LEU A 6 5.36 1.49 5.16
N GLY A 7 5.74 1.48 6.44
CA GLY A 7 5.27 2.43 7.43
C GLY A 7 5.72 3.86 7.11
N LEU A 8 6.99 4.03 6.72
CA LEU A 8 7.52 5.34 6.34
C LEU A 8 6.84 5.87 5.08
N GLY A 9 6.63 5.03 4.06
CA GLY A 9 5.90 5.37 2.85
C GLY A 9 4.47 5.84 3.13
N GLU A 10 3.76 5.18 4.05
CA GLU A 10 2.41 5.61 4.44
C GLU A 10 2.42 6.97 5.16
N ILE A 11 3.39 7.19 6.06
CA ILE A 11 3.55 8.47 6.77
C ILE A 11 3.86 9.59 5.78
N LEU A 12 4.77 9.37 4.84
CA LEU A 12 5.17 10.35 3.82
C LEU A 12 3.98 10.73 2.92
N ARG A 13 3.19 9.74 2.51
CA ARG A 13 1.96 9.98 1.74
C ARG A 13 0.96 10.84 2.52
N ARG A 14 0.73 10.55 3.81
CA ARG A 14 -0.15 11.36 4.67
C ARG A 14 0.34 12.79 4.84
N LYS A 15 1.66 13.01 4.74
CA LYS A 15 2.28 14.35 4.76
C LYS A 15 2.25 15.06 3.41
N GLY A 16 1.71 14.44 2.36
CA GLY A 16 1.71 14.97 0.99
C GLY A 16 3.07 14.90 0.29
N ASN A 17 4.04 14.19 0.88
CA ASN A 17 5.32 13.93 0.23
C ASN A 17 5.21 12.66 -0.61
N ASP A 18 4.55 12.79 -1.76
CA ASP A 18 4.28 11.68 -2.67
C ASP A 18 5.57 11.10 -3.25
N GLU A 19 6.57 11.93 -3.57
CA GLU A 19 7.87 11.45 -4.09
C GLU A 19 8.62 10.59 -3.08
N GLY A 20 8.68 11.03 -1.82
CA GLY A 20 9.27 10.26 -0.74
C GLY A 20 8.50 8.97 -0.48
N ALA A 21 7.16 9.04 -0.50
CA ALA A 21 6.32 7.87 -0.32
C ALA A 21 6.54 6.82 -1.41
N LEU A 22 6.63 7.24 -2.68
CA LEU A 22 6.94 6.34 -3.79
C LEU A 22 8.28 5.64 -3.58
N LYS A 23 9.33 6.35 -3.19
CA LYS A 23 10.66 5.77 -3.00
C LYS A 23 10.64 4.65 -1.94
N GLU A 24 10.02 4.91 -0.80
CA GLU A 24 9.95 3.94 0.29
C GLU A 24 9.05 2.75 -0.05
N LEU A 25 7.91 2.98 -0.71
CA LEU A 25 7.01 1.91 -1.11
C LEU A 25 7.59 1.03 -2.23
N LEU A 26 8.38 1.59 -3.13
CA LEU A 26 9.11 0.81 -4.14
C LEU A 26 10.15 -0.10 -3.49
N LEU A 27 10.86 0.37 -2.46
CA LEU A 27 11.75 -0.49 -1.67
C LEU A 27 10.97 -1.59 -0.94
N ALA A 28 9.78 -1.28 -0.41
CA ALA A 28 8.90 -2.29 0.18
C ALA A 28 8.48 -3.35 -0.85
N CYS A 29 8.11 -2.97 -2.08
CA CYS A 29 7.83 -3.92 -3.17
C CYS A 29 9.04 -4.79 -3.53
N GLN A 30 10.26 -4.26 -3.47
CA GLN A 30 11.47 -5.04 -3.73
C GLN A 30 11.76 -6.06 -2.64
N LEU A 31 11.44 -5.73 -1.38
CA LEU A 31 11.67 -6.60 -0.23
C LEU A 31 10.62 -7.71 -0.12
N GLU A 32 9.35 -7.39 -0.34
CA GLU A 32 8.26 -8.37 -0.37
C GLU A 32 7.37 -8.15 -1.61
N PRO A 33 7.76 -8.71 -2.77
CA PRO A 33 7.02 -8.52 -4.03
C PRO A 33 5.66 -9.24 -4.05
N GLU A 34 5.44 -10.19 -3.13
CA GLU A 34 4.18 -10.92 -3.02
C GLU A 34 3.19 -10.24 -2.06
N ASN A 35 3.60 -9.18 -1.37
CA ASN A 35 2.74 -8.48 -0.44
C ASN A 35 1.82 -7.50 -1.20
N PRO A 36 0.49 -7.59 -1.09
CA PRO A 36 -0.43 -6.70 -1.80
C PRO A 36 -0.40 -5.24 -1.30
N ARG A 37 0.02 -5.00 -0.05
CA ARG A 37 -0.16 -3.72 0.64
C ARG A 37 0.58 -2.53 -0.01
N PRO A 38 1.88 -2.66 -0.38
CA PRO A 38 2.61 -1.58 -1.06
C PRO A 38 1.99 -1.20 -2.41
N HIS A 39 1.56 -2.18 -3.21
CA HIS A 39 0.92 -1.97 -4.52
C HIS A 39 -0.35 -1.13 -4.41
N TYR A 40 -1.18 -1.38 -3.39
CA TYR A 40 -2.35 -0.55 -3.10
C TYR A 40 -1.98 0.89 -2.78
N LEU A 41 -0.96 1.12 -1.96
CA LEU A 41 -0.51 2.47 -1.60
C LEU A 41 0.09 3.21 -2.81
N LEU A 42 0.90 2.54 -3.62
CA LEU A 42 1.45 3.07 -4.86
C LEU A 42 0.34 3.50 -5.82
N SER A 43 -0.70 2.66 -5.99
CA SER A 43 -1.84 2.99 -6.84
C SER A 43 -2.53 4.30 -6.42
N GLN A 44 -2.72 4.50 -5.12
CA GLN A 44 -3.36 5.71 -4.59
C GLN A 44 -2.50 6.96 -4.83
N ILE A 45 -1.19 6.84 -4.63
CA ILE A 45 -0.25 7.94 -4.87
C ILE A 45 -0.24 8.31 -6.35
N TYR A 46 -0.13 7.32 -7.25
CA TYR A 46 -0.15 7.56 -8.68
C TYR A 46 -1.46 8.19 -9.16
N ARG A 47 -2.62 7.86 -8.55
CA ARG A 47 -3.89 8.54 -8.83
C ARG A 47 -3.87 10.00 -8.41
N GLY A 48 -3.27 10.32 -7.26
CA GLY A 48 -3.09 11.71 -6.80
C GLY A 48 -2.21 12.53 -7.73
N LEU A 49 -1.21 11.90 -8.35
CA LEU A 49 -0.28 12.51 -9.30
C LEU A 49 -0.78 12.54 -10.76
N ASP A 50 -2.06 12.22 -11.00
CA ASP A 50 -2.68 12.04 -12.34
C ASP A 50 -1.99 11.00 -13.24
N ARG A 51 -1.12 10.14 -12.68
CA ARG A 51 -0.45 9.04 -13.40
C ARG A 51 -1.34 7.80 -13.47
N LYS A 52 -2.43 7.91 -14.22
CA LYS A 52 -3.51 6.91 -14.27
C LYS A 52 -3.05 5.54 -14.77
N ASP A 53 -2.11 5.50 -15.71
CA ASP A 53 -1.58 4.24 -16.25
C ASP A 53 -0.82 3.44 -15.19
N LEU A 54 0.09 4.09 -14.46
CA LEU A 54 0.83 3.47 -13.35
C LEU A 54 -0.09 3.08 -12.21
N ALA A 55 -1.05 3.95 -11.86
CA ALA A 55 -2.06 3.63 -10.86
C ALA A 55 -2.85 2.37 -11.20
N ARG A 56 -3.22 2.22 -12.48
CA ARG A 56 -3.95 1.06 -12.96
C ARG A 56 -3.10 -0.20 -12.89
N ASP A 57 -1.83 -0.14 -13.29
CA ASP A 57 -0.92 -1.29 -13.25
C ASP A 57 -0.73 -1.80 -11.82
N GLU A 58 -0.42 -0.90 -10.88
CA GLU A 58 -0.29 -1.21 -9.45
C GLU A 58 -1.58 -1.80 -8.86
N MET A 59 -2.74 -1.26 -9.25
CA MET A 59 -4.04 -1.77 -8.80
C MET A 59 -4.33 -3.18 -9.34
N LEU A 60 -3.93 -3.48 -10.59
CA LEU A 60 -4.06 -4.83 -11.15
C LEU A 60 -3.15 -5.82 -10.41
N THR A 61 -1.94 -5.41 -10.08
CA THR A 61 -1.01 -6.24 -9.29
C THR A 61 -1.56 -6.49 -7.88
N PHE A 62 -2.08 -5.46 -7.21
CA PHE A 62 -2.77 -5.60 -5.94
C PHE A 62 -3.92 -6.62 -5.99
N GLN A 63 -4.78 -6.54 -7.03
CA GLN A 63 -5.90 -7.48 -7.20
C GLN A 63 -5.44 -8.91 -7.45
N ARG A 64 -4.38 -9.10 -8.25
CA ARG A 64 -3.80 -10.43 -8.49
C ARG A 64 -3.21 -11.03 -7.22
N LEU A 65 -2.50 -10.22 -6.43
CA LEU A 65 -1.90 -10.66 -5.17
C LEU A 65 -2.97 -10.95 -4.11
N GLN A 66 -4.03 -10.14 -4.01
CA GLN A 66 -5.18 -10.45 -3.16
C GLN A 66 -5.95 -11.69 -3.61
N GLY A 67 -6.08 -11.94 -4.92
CA GLY A 67 -6.71 -13.17 -5.41
C GLY A 67 -5.88 -14.43 -5.11
N ARG A 68 -4.56 -14.28 -4.98
CA ARG A 68 -3.61 -15.35 -4.59
C ARG A 68 -3.54 -15.55 -3.08
N ALA A 69 -3.53 -14.46 -2.33
CA ALA A 69 -3.73 -14.45 -0.89
C ALA A 69 -5.24 -14.63 -0.62
N GLY A 70 -5.76 -15.85 -0.80
CA GLY A 70 -7.17 -16.18 -0.55
C GLY A 70 -7.70 -15.52 0.73
N PRO A 71 -9.01 -15.21 0.80
CA PRO A 71 -9.58 -14.12 1.61
C PRO A 71 -9.02 -14.08 3.04
N ASP A 72 -7.92 -13.34 3.21
CA ASP A 72 -7.34 -13.13 4.52
C ASP A 72 -8.14 -11.99 5.14
N THR A 73 -9.14 -12.43 5.90
CA THR A 73 -10.02 -11.64 6.74
C THR A 73 -9.23 -10.86 7.80
N THR A 74 -8.46 -9.86 7.38
CA THR A 74 -7.93 -8.81 8.25
C THR A 74 -8.72 -7.51 8.08
N GLN A 75 -9.98 -7.63 7.66
CA GLN A 75 -11.08 -6.75 8.09
C GLN A 75 -11.44 -7.07 9.56
N ASN A 76 -10.45 -7.11 10.46
CA ASN A 76 -10.68 -7.19 11.89
C ASN A 76 -9.65 -6.38 12.67
N ARG A 77 -9.63 -5.07 12.39
CA ARG A 77 -9.15 -4.06 13.34
C ARG A 77 -10.18 -2.94 13.46
N ARG A 78 -11.45 -3.32 13.60
CA ARG A 78 -12.43 -2.58 14.40
C ARG A 78 -12.38 -3.16 15.81
N GLU A 79 -11.27 -2.94 16.51
CA GLU A 79 -11.35 -2.89 17.97
C GLU A 79 -11.71 -1.44 18.33
N LEU A 80 -12.96 -1.09 18.06
CA LEU A 80 -13.63 -0.04 18.80
C LEU A 80 -13.90 -0.67 20.17
N VAL A 81 -13.01 -0.42 21.11
CA VAL A 81 -13.26 -0.72 22.52
C VAL A 81 -14.43 0.16 22.97
N PRO A 82 -15.59 -0.37 23.35
CA PRO A 82 -16.58 0.43 24.04
C PRO A 82 -16.02 0.82 25.41
N LEU A 83 -16.00 2.12 25.70
CA LEU A 83 -15.76 2.65 27.03
C LEU A 83 -17.01 2.34 27.88
N GLU A 84 -16.89 1.36 28.76
CA GLU A 84 -17.74 1.24 29.97
C GLU A 84 -16.89 1.64 31.19
#